data_AF-A0A2G8DER1-F1
#
_entry.id   AF-A0A2G8DER1-F1
#
_cell.length_a   1.000
_cell.length_b   1.000
_cell.length_c   1.000
_cell.angle_alpha   90.00
_cell.angle_beta   90.00
_cell.angle_gamma   90.00
#
_symmetry.space_group_name_H-M   'P 1'
#
loop_
_entity.id
_entity.type
_entity.pdbx_description
1 polymer ?
#
loop_
_entity_poly.entity_id
_entity_poly.type
_entity_poly.pdbx_seq_one_letter_code
_entity_poly.pdbx_strand_id
1 'polypeptide(L)' 'MISPEAFEKLLAKVGLLCLAIALLLFIFRKAGLSLGRLPGDIHVSRDGFEFWFPITSGFIVSVCITGMLWLWKFISKFF' A
#
# COMPACT_ATOMS: atom_id res chain seq x y z
N MET A 1 33.76 9.91 1.33
CA MET A 1 32.89 11.09 1.33
C MET A 1 31.73 10.77 0.40
N ILE A 2 30.48 10.78 0.88
CA ILE A 2 29.32 10.50 0.02
C ILE A 2 29.25 11.63 -1.02
N SER A 3 29.14 11.29 -2.31
CA SER A 3 28.99 12.33 -3.35
C SER A 3 27.68 13.09 -3.14
N PRO A 4 27.64 14.42 -3.39
CA PRO A 4 26.42 15.21 -3.24
C PRO A 4 25.22 14.59 -3.99
N GLU A 5 25.48 14.09 -5.19
CA GLU A 5 24.48 13.36 -6.00
C GLU A 5 23.93 12.12 -5.29
N ALA A 6 24.77 11.31 -4.63
CA ALA A 6 24.30 10.13 -3.92
C ALA A 6 23.42 10.52 -2.71
N PHE A 7 23.72 11.65 -2.07
CA PHE A 7 22.94 12.17 -0.96
C PHE A 7 21.57 12.70 -1.39
N GLU A 8 21.51 13.44 -2.50
CA GLU A 8 20.24 13.90 -3.12
C GLU A 8 19.33 12.72 -3.49
N LYS A 9 19.91 11.68 -4.10
CA LYS A 9 19.19 10.45 -4.46
C LYS A 9 18.63 9.71 -3.25
N LEU A 10 19.40 9.67 -2.17
CA LEU A 10 18.97 9.05 -0.92
C LEU A 10 17.78 9.81 -0.31
N LEU A 11 17.87 11.14 -0.25
CA LEU A 11 16.79 11.99 0.25
C LEU A 11 15.50 11.83 -0.55
N ALA A 12 15.60 11.80 -1.89
CA ALA A 12 14.44 11.59 -2.75
C ALA A 12 13.75 10.24 -2.49
N LYS A 13 14.52 9.15 -2.35
CA LYS A 13 13.98 7.82 -2.04
C LYS A 13 13.30 7.76 -0.68
N VAL A 14 13.93 8.34 0.34
CA VAL A 14 13.38 8.35 1.71
C VAL A 14 12.10 9.18 1.77
N GLY A 15 12.09 10.38 1.19
CA GLY A 15 10.91 11.25 1.19
C GLY A 15 9.70 10.60 0.52
N LEU A 16 9.94 9.90 -0.59
CA LEU A 16 8.90 9.16 -1.27
C LEU A 16 8.40 7.94 -0.48
N LEU A 17 9.30 7.18 0.15
CA LEU A 17 8.90 6.06 1.01
C LEU A 17 8.00 6.55 2.15
N CYS A 18 8.38 7.67 2.78
CA CYS A 18 7.56 8.31 3.80
C CYS A 18 6.18 8.74 3.26
N LEU A 19 6.13 9.32 2.05
CA LEU A 19 4.88 9.70 1.40
C LEU A 19 3.97 8.48 1.15
N ALA A 20 4.54 7.38 0.65
CA ALA A 20 3.81 6.15 0.40
C ALA A 20 3.22 5.57 1.71
N ILE A 21 4.01 5.55 2.79
CA ILE A 21 3.55 5.10 4.12
C ILE A 21 2.43 6.01 4.64
N ALA A 22 2.58 7.33 4.52
CA ALA A 22 1.58 8.30 4.96
C ALA A 22 0.25 8.12 4.20
N LEU A 23 0.31 7.90 2.88
CA LEU A 23 -0.86 7.66 2.05
C LEU A 23 -1.57 6.37 2.46
N LEU A 24 -0.81 5.30 2.72
CA LEU A 24 -1.32 4.02 3.19
C LEU A 24 -2.09 4.21 4.51
N LEU A 25 -1.45 4.82 5.51
CA LEU A 25 -2.07 5.08 6.82
C LEU A 25 -3.32 5.97 6.71
N PHE A 26 -3.30 6.97 5.84
CA PHE A 26 -4.46 7.82 5.58
C PHE A 26 -5.64 7.03 5.02
N ILE A 27 -5.39 6.13 4.05
CA ILE A 27 -6.42 5.28 3.46
C ILE A 27 -6.98 4.32 4.52
N PHE A 28 -6.12 3.66 5.30
CA PHE A 28 -6.54 2.79 6.40
C PHE A 28 -7.44 3.53 7.40
N ARG A 29 -7.06 4.75 7.81
CA ARG A 29 -7.88 5.56 8.72
C ARG A 29 -9.21 5.98 8.10
N LYS A 30 -9.20 6.45 6.84
CA LYS A 30 -10.41 6.98 6.17
C LYS A 30 -11.41 5.88 5.79
N ALA A 31 -10.92 4.68 5.50
CA ALA A 31 -11.77 3.53 5.18
C ALA A 31 -12.53 2.98 6.41
N GLY A 32 -12.33 3.53 7.62
CA GLY A 32 -12.97 3.02 8.83
C GLY A 32 -12.59 1.57 9.14
N LEU A 33 -11.44 1.17 8.62
CA LEU A 33 -10.91 -0.18 8.65
C LEU A 33 -10.53 -0.54 10.08
N SER A 34 -11.46 -1.13 10.83
CA SER A 34 -11.06 -2.00 11.94
C SER A 34 -10.26 -3.15 11.32
N LEU A 35 -9.09 -3.45 11.90
CA LEU A 35 -8.25 -4.58 11.49
C LEU A 35 -9.10 -5.86 11.42
N GLY A 36 -9.62 -6.20 10.23
CA GLY A 36 -10.35 -7.45 9.99
C GLY A 36 -11.64 -7.39 9.17
N ARG A 37 -12.30 -6.23 8.94
CA ARG A 37 -13.55 -6.20 8.13
C ARG A 37 -13.66 -4.94 7.26
N LEU A 38 -13.20 -5.05 6.00
CA LEU A 38 -13.47 -4.03 4.98
C LEU A 38 -14.92 -4.14 4.49
N PRO A 39 -15.64 -3.02 4.31
CA PRO A 39 -16.92 -3.05 3.60
C PRO A 39 -16.71 -3.61 2.18
N GLY A 40 -17.55 -4.58 1.81
CA GLY A 40 -17.47 -5.29 0.53
C GLY A 40 -16.68 -6.60 0.55
N ASP A 41 -15.92 -6.90 1.60
CA ASP A 41 -15.43 -8.26 1.82
C ASP A 41 -16.61 -9.16 2.20
N ILE A 42 -16.73 -10.32 1.54
CA ILE A 42 -17.81 -11.27 1.81
C ILE A 42 -17.38 -12.15 2.97
N HIS A 43 -18.14 -12.10 4.06
CA HIS A 43 -18.01 -13.04 5.16
C HIS A 43 -19.33 -13.78 5.36
N VAL A 44 -19.30 -15.10 5.13
CA VAL A 44 -20.43 -15.99 5.35
C VAL A 44 -20.08 -16.92 6.51
N SER A 45 -20.81 -16.78 7.62
CA SER A 45 -20.69 -17.64 8.79
C SER A 45 -21.97 -18.46 8.96
N ARG A 46 -21.83 -19.78 9.03
CA ARG A 46 -22.89 -20.75 9.36
C ARG A 46 -22.33 -21.78 10.35
N ASP A 47 -23.20 -22.53 11.02
CA ASP A 47 -22.78 -23.55 11.97
C ASP A 47 -21.83 -24.56 11.31
N GLY A 48 -20.55 -24.52 11.70
CA GLY A 48 -19.48 -25.36 11.17
C GLY A 48 -18.87 -24.91 9.83
N PHE A 49 -19.26 -23.77 9.27
CA PHE A 49 -18.73 -23.26 8.00
C PHE A 49 -18.46 -21.74 8.05
N GLU A 50 -17.20 -21.37 7.87
CA GLU A 50 -16.79 -19.97 7.67
C GLU A 50 -16.17 -19.80 6.27
N PHE A 51 -16.68 -18.84 5.52
CA PHE A 51 -16.13 -18.45 4.22
C PHE A 51 -15.82 -16.95 4.20
N TRP A 52 -14.56 -16.64 3.88
CA TRP A 52 -14.01 -15.29 3.82
C TRP A 52 -13.51 -15.01 2.40
N PHE A 53 -14.07 -13.99 1.74
CA PHE A 53 -13.67 -13.59 0.40
C PHE A 53 -13.33 -12.10 0.34
N PRO A 54 -12.04 -11.75 0.22
CA PRO A 54 -11.54 -10.39 0.32
C PRO A 54 -11.64 -9.64 -1.02
N ILE A 55 -12.85 -9.19 -1.41
CA ILE A 55 -13.04 -8.44 -2.66
C ILE A 55 -12.35 -7.08 -2.57
N THR A 56 -12.74 -6.27 -1.58
CA THR A 56 -12.24 -4.91 -1.43
C THR A 56 -10.82 -4.94 -0.92
N SER A 57 -10.53 -5.81 0.06
CA SER A 57 -9.18 -6.04 0.57
C SER A 57 -8.22 -6.46 -0.54
N GLY A 58 -8.58 -7.47 -1.34
CA GLY A 58 -7.74 -7.95 -2.43
C GLY A 58 -7.50 -6.90 -3.51
N PHE A 59 -8.53 -6.13 -3.86
CA PHE A 59 -8.39 -5.03 -4.82
C PHE A 59 -7.42 -3.94 -4.33
N ILE A 60 -7.57 -3.50 -3.07
CA ILE A 60 -6.69 -2.49 -2.47
C ILE A 60 -5.24 -2.99 -2.46
N VAL A 61 -5.00 -4.21 -1.99
CA VAL A 61 -3.65 -4.80 -1.96
C VAL A 61 -3.05 -4.82 -3.36
N SER A 62 -3.82 -5.22 -4.37
CA SER A 62 -3.38 -5.27 -5.77
C SER A 62 -3.01 -3.88 -6.32
N VAL A 63 -3.85 -2.87 -6.09
CA VAL A 63 -3.56 -1.48 -6.50
C VAL A 63 -2.34 -0.93 -5.76
N CYS A 64 -2.19 -1.20 -4.47
CA CYS A 64 -1.03 -0.78 -3.69
C CYS A 64 0.27 -1.39 -4.23
N ILE A 65 0.30 -2.71 -4.44
CA ILE A 65 1.48 -3.40 -5.00
C ILE A 65 1.80 -2.86 -6.39
N THR A 66 0.78 -2.73 -7.25
CA THR A 66 0.95 -2.20 -8.61
C THR A 66 1.47 -0.76 -8.58
N GLY A 67 0.93 0.09 -7.70
CA GLY A 67 1.37 1.46 -7.51
C GLY A 67 2.82 1.55 -7.03
N MET A 68 3.22 0.69 -6.08
CA MET A 68 4.61 0.61 -5.61
C MET A 68 5.57 0.17 -6.72
N LEU A 69 5.21 -0.87 -7.48
CA LEU A 69 6.01 -1.34 -8.62
C LEU A 69 6.10 -0.30 -9.73
N TRP A 70 4.99 0.38 -10.04
CA TRP A 70 4.95 1.46 -11.01
C TRP A 70 5.84 2.62 -10.57
N LEU A 71 5.76 3.02 -9.30
CA LEU A 71 6.54 4.10 -8.74
C LEU A 71 8.04 3.76 -8.74
N TRP A 72 8.39 2.52 -8.37
CA TRP A 72 9.76 2.02 -8.49
C TRP A 72 10.28 2.14 -9.92
N LYS A 73 9.49 1.65 -10.89
CA LYS A 73 9.83 1.72 -12.32
C LYS A 73 9.93 3.16 -12.83
N PHE A 74 9.04 4.02 -12.38
CA PHE A 74 9.04 5.44 -12.74
C PHE A 74 10.33 6.09 -12.25
N ILE A 75 10.70 5.86 -10.99
CA ILE A 75 11.90 6.45 -10.39
C ILE A 75 13.17 5.89 -11.01
N SER A 76 13.20 4.59 -11.30
CA SER A 76 14.33 3.98 -12.02
C SER A 76 14.50 4.50 -13.45
N LYS A 77 13.55 5.30 -13.97
CA LYS A 77 13.66 5.95 -15.28
C LYS A 77 14.35 7.32 -15.19
N PHE A 78 14.31 7.97 -14.04
CA PHE A 78 14.96 9.27 -13.80
C PHE A 78 16.39 9.13 -13.24
N PHE A 79 16.80 7.91 -12.90
CA PHE A 79 18.15 7.55 -12.45
C PHE A 79 18.84 6.65 -13.46
#